data_AF-A8ZPZ7-F1
#
_entry.id   AF-A8ZPZ7-F1
#
_cell.length_a   1.000
_cell.length_b   1.000
_cell.length_c   1.000
_cell.angle_alpha   90.00
_cell.angle_beta   90.00
_cell.angle_gamma   90.00
#
_symmetry.space_group_name_H-M   'P 1'
#
loop_
_entity.id
_entity.type
_entity.pdbx_description
1 polymer ?
#
loop_
_entity_poly.entity_id
_entity_poly.type
_entity_poly.pdbx_seq_one_letter_code
_entity_poly.pdbx_strand_id
1 'polypeptide(L)' 'MKMYIANILVWNGREFMMLPFQQAQTQENLGVVIREYVAAMGLRLVYWSKV' A
#
# COMPACT_ATOMS: atom_id res chain seq x y z
N MET A 1 20.12 7.41 -5.16
CA MET A 1 18.85 7.64 -4.43
C MET A 1 18.21 6.29 -4.16
N LYS A 2 17.74 6.02 -2.93
CA LYS A 2 16.94 4.82 -2.62
C LYS A 2 15.47 5.15 -2.91
N MET A 3 14.81 4.30 -3.68
CA MET A 3 13.41 4.44 -4.05
C MET A 3 12.65 3.29 -3.41
N TYR A 4 11.58 3.59 -2.69
CA TYR A 4 10.76 2.58 -2.03
C TYR A 4 9.50 2.34 -2.83
N ILE A 5 9.22 1.07 -3.11
CA ILE A 5 8.05 0.62 -3.85
C ILE A 5 7.20 -0.19 -2.88
N ALA A 6 5.91 0.14 -2.79
CA ALA A 6 4.94 -0.76 -2.19
C ALA A 6 4.07 -1.37 -3.29
N ASN A 7 3.45 -2.49 -2.97
CA ASN A 7 2.29 -3.03 -3.68
C ASN A 7 1.25 -3.31 -2.62
N ILE A 8 -0.02 -3.02 -2.90
CA ILE A 8 -1.11 -3.26 -1.96
C ILE A 8 -1.88 -4.50 -2.42
N LEU A 9 -2.04 -5.46 -1.53
CA LEU A 9 -2.89 -6.62 -1.76
C LEU A 9 -4.29 -6.34 -1.18
N VAL A 10 -5.32 -6.36 -2.02
CA VAL A 10 -6.70 -6.05 -1.63
C VAL A 10 -7.59 -7.27 -1.84
N TRP A 11 -8.43 -7.60 -0.86
CA TRP A 11 -9.46 -8.63 -1.01
C TRP A 11 -10.74 -8.00 -1.57
N ASN A 12 -11.24 -8.52 -2.69
CA ASN A 12 -12.48 -8.01 -3.32
C ASN A 12 -13.74 -8.84 -3.00
N GLY A 13 -13.64 -9.84 -2.11
CA GLY A 13 -14.73 -10.78 -1.83
C GLY A 13 -14.61 -12.14 -2.53
N ARG A 14 -13.72 -12.28 -3.52
CA ARG A 14 -13.49 -13.54 -4.26
C ARG A 14 -12.02 -13.94 -4.32
N GLU A 15 -11.15 -12.96 -4.54
CA GLU A 15 -9.71 -13.16 -4.68
C GLU A 15 -8.92 -11.98 -4.11
N PHE A 16 -7.64 -12.22 -3.87
CA PHE A 16 -6.69 -11.16 -3.56
C PHE A 16 -6.16 -10.58 -4.86
N MET A 17 -6.31 -9.27 -5.04
CA MET A 17 -5.80 -8.52 -6.17
C MET A 17 -4.64 -7.64 -5.73
N MET A 18 -3.52 -7.72 -6.47
CA MET A 18 -2.36 -6.88 -6.22
C MET A 18 -2.47 -5.59 -7.03
N LEU A 19 -2.55 -4.46 -6.35
CA LEU A 19 -2.56 -3.14 -6.96
C LEU A 19 -1.14 -2.58 -6.99
N PRO A 20 -0.61 -2.20 -8.16
CA PRO A 20 0.69 -1.55 -8.26
C PRO A 20 0.62 -0.21 -7.53
N PHE A 21 1.50 0.00 -6.55
CA PHE A 21 1.45 1.16 -5.69
C PHE A 21 2.62 2.13 -5.90
N GLN A 22 2.39 3.41 -5.56
CA GLN A 22 3.30 4.50 -5.85
C GLN A 22 4.65 4.38 -5.14
N GLN A 23 5.64 4.98 -5.79
CA GLN A 23 7.03 5.05 -5.35
C GLN A 23 7.19 6.23 -4.38
N ALA A 24 7.91 6.01 -3.29
CA ALA A 24 8.26 7.07 -2.34
C ALA A 24 9.77 7.18 -2.15
N GLN A 25 10.25 8.38 -1.85
CA GLN A 25 11.67 8.65 -1.62
C GLN A 25 12.15 8.18 -0.23
N THR A 26 11.23 8.01 0.71
CA THR A 26 11.50 7.53 2.08
C THR A 26 10.43 6.51 2.50
N GLN A 27 10.75 5.63 3.46
CA GLN A 27 9.77 4.68 4.02
C GLN A 27 8.63 5.39 4.76
N GLU A 28 8.93 6.51 5.39
CA GLU A 28 7.95 7.31 6.13
C GLU A 28 6.91 7.92 5.19
N ASN A 29 7.37 8.47 4.06
CA ASN A 29 6.49 8.95 2.99
C ASN A 29 5.67 7.79 2.42
N LEU A 30 6.26 6.61 2.22
CA LEU A 30 5.53 5.43 1.74
C LEU A 30 4.37 5.05 2.67
N GLY A 31 4.60 5.08 3.99
CA GLY A 31 3.58 4.79 4.98
C GLY A 31 2.42 5.80 4.99
N VAL A 32 2.70 7.09 4.76
CA VAL A 32 1.68 8.13 4.62
C VAL A 32 0.82 7.89 3.38
N VAL A 33 1.47 7.72 2.22
CA VAL A 33 0.77 7.50 0.93
C VAL A 33 -0.13 6.25 1.01
N ILE A 34 0.34 5.15 1.63
CA ILE A 34 -0.47 3.94 1.80
C ILE A 34 -1.70 4.19 2.67
N ARG A 35 -1.57 4.92 3.78
CA ARG A 35 -2.71 5.23 4.66
C ARG A 35 -3.75 6.09 3.94
N GLU A 36 -3.31 7.13 3.24
CA GLU A 36 -4.21 8.01 2.47
C GLU A 36 -4.98 7.25 1.39
N TYR A 37 -4.29 6.37 0.66
CA TYR A 37 -4.93 5.57 -0.38
C TYR A 37 -5.95 4.56 0.18
N VAL A 38 -5.58 3.85 1.25
CA VAL A 38 -6.49 2.94 1.95
C VAL A 38 -7.74 3.68 2.43
N ALA A 39 -7.58 4.88 3.01
CA ALA A 39 -8.69 5.72 3.42
C ALA A 39 -9.55 6.19 2.23
N ALA A 40 -8.94 6.63 1.14
CA ALA A 40 -9.64 7.09 -0.06
C ALA A 40 -10.46 5.98 -0.74
N MET A 41 -10.01 4.73 -0.66
CA MET A 41 -10.73 3.57 -1.22
C MET A 41 -11.74 2.96 -0.23
N GLY A 42 -11.87 3.49 0.99
CA GLY A 42 -12.71 2.89 2.03
C GLY A 42 -12.23 1.51 2.48
N LEU A 43 -10.96 1.19 2.23
CA LEU A 43 -10.35 -0.08 2.59
C LEU A 43 -9.87 -0.02 4.05
N ARG A 44 -9.74 -1.18 4.70
CA ARG A 44 -9.11 -1.30 6.02
C ARG A 44 -7.76 -1.99 5.85
N LEU A 45 -6.67 -1.34 6.24
CA LEU A 45 -5.35 -1.96 6.25
C LEU A 45 -5.33 -3.08 7.31
N VAL A 46 -5.28 -4.34 6.87
CA VAL A 46 -5.32 -5.50 7.78
C VAL A 46 -3.92 -6.00 8.15
N TYR A 47 -2.94 -5.85 7.26
CA TYR A 47 -1.60 -6.38 7.48
C TYR A 47 -0.52 -5.56 6.79
N TRP A 48 0.62 -5.42 7.46
CA TRP A 48 1.85 -4.87 6.93
C TRP A 48 2.97 -5.88 7.19
N SER A 49 3.58 -6.40 6.12
CA SER A 49 4.82 -7.18 6.22
C SER A 49 6.00 -6.32 5.82
N LYS A 50 7.05 -6.37 6.65
CA LYS A 50 8.36 -5.84 6.31
C LYS A 50 9.11 -6.96 5.59
N VAL A 51 9.43 -6.75 4.31
CA VAL A 51 10.38 -7.61 3.57
C VAL A 51 11.79 -7.26 4.01
#